data_AF-A0A2R8F4F5-F1
#
_entry.id   AF-A0A2R8F4F5-F1
#
_cell.length_a   1.000
_cell.length_b   1.000
_cell.length_c   1.000
_cell.angle_alpha   90.00
_cell.angle_beta   90.00
_cell.angle_gamma   90.00
#
_symmetry.space_group_name_H-M   'P 1'
#
loop_
_entity.id
_entity.type
_entity.pdbx_description
1 polymer ?
#
loop_
_entity_poly.entity_id
_entity_poly.type
_entity_poly.pdbx_seq_one_letter_code
_entity_poly.pdbx_strand_id
1 'polypeptide(L)'
;MTAAILVVDDLEYNRKLLETKLLTEYYTVYTAANGQEAIKILKAIKIDVVLLDIVMPGMDGFELCKAIKYNQDTAHIPVIIITALSDIEDKVKGLECGADEFLTKPIEDISLFARVKSLVRMKAVSNLIKLRSITYNQINNNDSEFLNANKVGTTLSFKQSNDFSNSTILIIDDDDIWFNRISEIITCLTKKVELFECINYTDNKNKLLTDLEKIATSLVPDLLIINNQIILEDPLRVYAILRSKDELKQSAFMLLTEDSLENRDYDDISTDKLLKGLEMGINDFFPYSIDNNELLARIKTQLRRKQYQDQLKQDLDNRLNLAAKDGLTNIFNRRYFDSHINQLINDAKDSNKSLFLIMIDFDHFKMVNDIYGHQVGDEVLKASVKIIETNIRVTDLIARYGGEEFIITIYDDDIDQQKAIALANRIKIKIETHNFVISNLKLQLKQTISIGITEYDPPEDANALISRTDKALYNAKHYGRNQVWALFR
;
A
#
# COMPACT_ATOMS: atom_id res chain seq x y z
N MET A 1 -13.11 -7.10 2.92
CA MET A 1 -12.22 -7.33 1.77
C MET A 1 -12.48 -8.72 1.21
N THR A 2 -13.18 -8.85 0.09
CA THR A 2 -13.29 -10.14 -0.61
C THR A 2 -12.38 -10.07 -1.84
N ALA A 3 -11.10 -10.38 -1.68
CA ALA A 3 -10.17 -10.42 -2.82
C ALA A 3 -10.54 -11.56 -3.77
N ALA A 4 -10.35 -11.32 -5.08
CA ALA A 4 -10.58 -12.33 -6.11
C ALA A 4 -9.32 -13.18 -6.32
N ILE A 5 -9.41 -14.48 -6.03
CA ILE A 5 -8.30 -15.43 -6.12
C ILE A 5 -8.58 -16.42 -7.25
N LEU A 6 -7.63 -16.58 -8.17
CA LEU A 6 -7.67 -17.61 -9.20
C LEU A 6 -6.83 -18.81 -8.78
N VAL A 7 -7.43 -19.99 -8.67
CA VAL A 7 -6.76 -21.26 -8.41
C VAL A 7 -6.61 -22.04 -9.70
N VAL A 8 -5.37 -22.37 -10.07
CA VAL A 8 -5.04 -23.12 -11.28
C VAL A 8 -4.30 -24.39 -10.88
N ASP A 9 -4.93 -25.54 -11.10
CA ASP A 9 -4.37 -26.87 -10.82
C ASP A 9 -5.08 -27.85 -11.75
N ASP A 10 -4.39 -28.85 -12.31
CA ASP A 10 -5.00 -29.79 -13.27
C ASP A 10 -5.93 -30.81 -12.57
N LEU A 11 -5.67 -31.11 -11.30
CA LEU A 11 -6.46 -32.02 -10.49
C LEU A 11 -7.66 -31.32 -9.84
N GLU A 12 -8.86 -31.82 -10.15
CA GLU A 12 -10.12 -31.27 -9.62
C GLU A 12 -10.18 -31.27 -8.09
N TYR A 13 -9.65 -32.32 -7.46
CA TYR A 13 -9.60 -32.44 -6.00
C TYR A 13 -8.83 -31.27 -5.36
N ASN A 14 -7.65 -30.93 -5.88
CA ASN A 14 -6.83 -29.83 -5.36
C ASN A 14 -7.53 -28.48 -5.52
N ARG A 15 -8.15 -28.25 -6.69
CA ARG A 15 -8.95 -27.04 -6.94
C ARG A 15 -10.10 -26.91 -5.93
N LYS A 16 -10.85 -28.00 -5.71
CA LYS A 16 -12.00 -28.03 -4.77
C LYS A 16 -11.57 -27.79 -3.32
N LEU A 17 -10.45 -28.39 -2.92
CA LEU A 17 -9.89 -28.23 -1.59
C LEU A 17 -9.49 -26.78 -1.32
N LEU A 18 -8.72 -26.17 -2.22
CA LEU A 18 -8.30 -24.77 -2.12
C LEU A 18 -9.47 -23.81 -2.23
N GLU A 19 -10.42 -24.07 -3.13
CA GLU A 19 -11.66 -23.32 -3.25
C GLU A 19 -12.41 -23.29 -1.92
N THR A 20 -12.61 -24.44 -1.29
CA THR A 20 -13.32 -24.54 0.00
C THR A 20 -12.60 -23.76 1.11
N LYS A 21 -11.27 -23.94 1.24
CA LYS A 21 -10.45 -23.24 2.24
C LYS A 21 -10.45 -21.72 2.08
N LEU A 22 -10.41 -21.22 0.84
CA LEU A 22 -10.40 -19.79 0.57
C LEU A 22 -11.79 -19.16 0.73
N LEU A 23 -12.85 -19.88 0.37
CA LEU A 23 -14.23 -19.42 0.58
C LEU A 23 -14.56 -19.28 2.07
N THR A 24 -14.03 -20.14 2.94
CA THR A 24 -14.24 -20.01 4.40
C THR A 24 -13.64 -18.75 4.99
N GLU A 25 -12.59 -18.19 4.36
CA GLU A 25 -12.00 -16.89 4.72
C GLU A 25 -12.63 -15.71 3.95
N TYR A 26 -13.82 -15.90 3.35
CA TYR A 26 -14.59 -14.89 2.62
C TYR A 26 -13.92 -14.35 1.34
N TYR A 27 -12.99 -15.09 0.72
CA TYR A 27 -12.46 -14.72 -0.60
C TYR A 27 -13.42 -15.10 -1.73
N THR A 28 -13.37 -14.36 -2.85
CA THR A 28 -14.04 -14.80 -4.08
C THR A 28 -13.08 -15.69 -4.85
N VAL A 29 -13.46 -16.93 -5.14
CA VAL A 29 -12.57 -17.90 -5.77
C VAL A 29 -13.03 -18.23 -7.18
N TYR A 30 -12.09 -18.18 -8.12
CA TYR A 30 -12.24 -18.68 -9.48
C TYR A 30 -11.30 -19.87 -9.66
N THR A 31 -11.68 -20.85 -10.46
CA THR A 31 -10.87 -22.04 -10.70
C THR A 31 -10.62 -22.23 -12.19
N ALA A 32 -9.45 -22.77 -12.54
CA ALA A 32 -9.08 -23.14 -13.90
C ALA A 32 -8.35 -24.49 -13.90
N ALA A 33 -8.68 -25.36 -14.85
CA ALA A 33 -8.10 -26.70 -14.94
C ALA A 33 -6.78 -26.73 -15.76
N ASN A 34 -6.41 -25.62 -16.40
CA ASN A 34 -5.19 -25.51 -17.20
C ASN A 34 -4.83 -24.04 -17.48
N GLY A 35 -3.62 -23.80 -17.99
CA GLY A 35 -3.13 -22.45 -18.28
C GLY A 35 -3.96 -21.68 -19.32
N GLN A 36 -4.57 -22.36 -20.30
CA GLN A 36 -5.37 -21.70 -21.34
C GLN A 36 -6.68 -21.14 -20.78
N GLU A 37 -7.35 -21.90 -19.92
CA GLU A 37 -8.54 -21.46 -19.18
C GLU A 37 -8.19 -20.31 -18.23
N ALA A 38 -7.07 -20.41 -17.49
CA ALA A 38 -6.60 -19.36 -16.61
C ALA A 38 -6.38 -18.03 -17.36
N ILE A 39 -5.76 -18.05 -18.55
CA ILE A 39 -5.57 -16.85 -19.37
C ILE A 39 -6.92 -16.25 -19.83
N LYS A 40 -7.92 -17.07 -20.14
CA LYS A 40 -9.27 -16.56 -20.50
C LYS A 40 -9.91 -15.85 -19.31
N ILE A 41 -9.82 -16.43 -18.11
CA ILE A 41 -10.35 -15.82 -16.88
C ILE A 41 -9.63 -14.52 -16.58
N LEU A 42 -8.30 -14.49 -16.64
CA LEU A 42 -7.49 -13.28 -16.39
C LEU A 42 -7.79 -12.12 -17.34
N LYS A 43 -8.31 -12.41 -18.55
CA LYS A 43 -8.76 -11.38 -19.50
C LYS A 43 -10.17 -10.88 -19.23
N ALA A 44 -11.03 -11.72 -18.66
CA ALA A 44 -12.45 -11.40 -18.46
C ALA A 44 -12.73 -10.81 -17.07
N ILE A 45 -11.95 -11.21 -16.05
CA ILE A 45 -12.21 -10.93 -14.65
C ILE A 45 -10.96 -10.28 -14.04
N LYS A 46 -11.17 -9.25 -13.19
CA LYS A 46 -10.10 -8.66 -12.38
C LYS A 46 -9.74 -9.63 -11.25
N ILE A 47 -8.57 -10.25 -11.35
CA ILE A 47 -8.02 -11.15 -10.33
C ILE A 47 -6.97 -10.40 -9.49
N ASP A 48 -7.00 -10.62 -8.17
CA ASP A 48 -6.09 -10.01 -7.22
C ASP A 48 -4.87 -10.89 -6.92
N VAL A 49 -5.03 -12.21 -6.86
CA VAL A 49 -3.95 -13.18 -6.61
C VAL A 49 -4.18 -14.44 -7.45
N VAL A 50 -3.11 -15.04 -7.96
CA VAL A 50 -3.15 -16.36 -8.63
C VAL A 50 -2.42 -17.38 -7.76
N LEU A 51 -3.08 -18.50 -7.46
CA LEU A 51 -2.49 -19.73 -6.95
C LEU A 51 -2.28 -20.69 -8.12
N LEU A 52 -1.05 -21.12 -8.36
CA LEU A 52 -0.67 -21.80 -9.59
C LEU A 52 0.11 -23.07 -9.33
N ASP A 53 -0.44 -24.22 -9.69
CA ASP A 53 0.31 -25.47 -9.73
C ASP A 53 1.37 -25.45 -10.84
N ILE A 54 2.52 -26.08 -10.60
CA ILE A 54 3.58 -26.18 -11.60
C ILE A 54 3.27 -27.27 -12.61
N VAL A 55 2.90 -28.45 -12.12
CA VAL A 55 2.83 -29.67 -12.92
C VAL A 55 1.45 -29.75 -13.56
N MET A 56 1.33 -29.25 -14.78
CA MET A 56 0.08 -29.29 -15.55
C MET A 56 0.33 -29.74 -16.99
N PRO A 57 -0.61 -30.48 -17.61
CA PRO A 57 -0.47 -30.91 -18.99
C PRO A 57 -0.61 -29.75 -19.97
N GLY A 58 0.22 -29.77 -21.03
CA GLY A 58 0.22 -28.75 -22.07
C GLY A 58 1.07 -27.55 -21.68
N MET A 59 0.45 -26.52 -21.10
CA MET A 59 1.16 -25.33 -20.60
C MET A 59 1.42 -25.53 -19.10
N ASP A 60 2.70 -25.63 -18.73
CA ASP A 60 3.09 -25.78 -17.33
C ASP A 60 2.93 -24.47 -16.54
N GLY A 61 3.01 -24.56 -15.21
CA GLY A 61 2.87 -23.39 -14.34
C GLY A 61 4.00 -22.36 -14.51
N PHE A 62 5.21 -22.77 -14.93
CA PHE A 62 6.28 -21.80 -15.17
C PHE A 62 6.01 -20.96 -16.42
N GLU A 63 5.54 -21.60 -17.50
CA GLU A 63 5.14 -20.96 -18.74
C GLU A 63 3.96 -20.02 -18.51
N LEU A 64 2.95 -20.46 -17.76
CA LEU A 64 1.81 -19.62 -17.40
C LEU A 64 2.25 -18.41 -16.55
N CYS A 65 3.09 -18.62 -15.54
CA CYS A 65 3.61 -17.53 -14.71
C CYS A 65 4.36 -16.49 -15.57
N LYS A 66 5.23 -16.93 -16.48
CA LYS A 66 5.91 -16.04 -17.42
C LYS A 66 4.90 -15.29 -18.30
N ALA A 67 3.88 -15.96 -18.81
CA ALA A 67 2.84 -15.32 -19.64
C ALA A 67 2.07 -14.24 -18.86
N ILE A 68 1.72 -14.51 -17.59
CA ILE A 68 1.09 -13.54 -16.69
C ILE A 68 2.00 -12.33 -16.48
N LYS A 69 3.28 -12.56 -16.19
CA LYS A 69 4.27 -11.51 -15.90
C LYS A 69 4.72 -10.70 -17.11
N TYR A 70 4.62 -11.26 -18.31
CA TYR A 70 5.01 -10.56 -19.55
C TYR A 70 3.90 -9.67 -20.10
N ASN A 71 2.63 -10.00 -19.83
CA ASN A 71 1.50 -9.21 -20.28
C ASN A 71 1.27 -8.00 -19.35
N GLN A 72 1.25 -6.78 -19.92
CA GLN A 72 1.13 -5.52 -19.17
C GLN A 72 -0.13 -5.45 -18.31
N ASP A 73 -1.22 -6.03 -18.79
CA ASP A 73 -2.50 -6.01 -18.07
C ASP A 73 -2.50 -6.95 -16.88
N THR A 74 -1.67 -8.00 -16.88
CA THR A 74 -1.65 -9.03 -15.82
C THR A 74 -0.35 -9.06 -15.01
N ALA A 75 0.70 -8.36 -15.44
CA ALA A 75 2.04 -8.44 -14.84
C ALA A 75 2.09 -8.07 -13.35
N HIS A 76 1.21 -7.15 -12.98
CA HIS A 76 1.03 -6.67 -11.62
C HIS A 76 0.23 -7.60 -10.70
N ILE A 77 -0.34 -8.70 -11.23
CA ILE A 77 -1.09 -9.67 -10.44
C ILE A 77 -0.07 -10.58 -9.75
N PRO A 78 -0.07 -10.66 -8.41
CA PRO A 78 0.82 -11.55 -7.69
C PRO A 78 0.53 -13.03 -7.98
N VAL A 79 1.58 -13.83 -8.17
CA VAL A 79 1.49 -15.28 -8.45
C VAL A 79 2.17 -16.09 -7.35
N ILE A 80 1.41 -16.90 -6.63
CA ILE A 80 1.93 -17.92 -5.71
C ILE A 80 2.01 -19.24 -6.46
N ILE A 81 3.21 -19.77 -6.60
CA ILE A 81 3.41 -21.11 -7.12
C ILE A 81 3.13 -22.13 -6.03
N ILE A 82 2.38 -23.18 -6.35
CA ILE A 82 2.14 -24.32 -5.49
C ILE A 82 2.86 -25.51 -6.13
N THR A 83 3.70 -26.21 -5.38
CA THR A 83 4.50 -27.31 -5.95
C THR A 83 4.66 -28.47 -4.99
N ALA A 84 4.59 -29.69 -5.53
CA ALA A 84 5.03 -30.89 -4.81
C ALA A 84 6.56 -31.08 -4.87
N LEU A 85 7.24 -30.30 -5.73
CA LEU A 85 8.68 -30.32 -5.87
C LEU A 85 9.28 -29.54 -4.71
N SER A 86 9.79 -30.26 -3.71
CA SER A 86 10.49 -29.69 -2.56
C SER A 86 11.92 -29.24 -2.90
N ASP A 87 12.41 -29.59 -4.09
CA ASP A 87 13.77 -29.30 -4.51
C ASP A 87 13.99 -27.79 -4.66
N ILE A 88 15.12 -27.33 -4.11
CA ILE A 88 15.53 -25.93 -4.10
C ILE A 88 15.58 -25.36 -5.52
N GLU A 89 15.99 -26.17 -6.50
CA GLU A 89 16.09 -25.75 -7.90
C GLU A 89 14.73 -25.30 -8.47
N ASP A 90 13.65 -26.03 -8.15
CA ASP A 90 12.30 -25.68 -8.63
C ASP A 90 11.74 -24.45 -7.92
N LYS A 91 12.03 -24.29 -6.62
CA LYS A 91 11.67 -23.09 -5.85
C LYS A 91 12.35 -21.84 -6.42
N VAL A 92 13.67 -21.94 -6.66
CA VAL A 92 14.47 -20.86 -7.25
C VAL A 92 13.95 -20.54 -8.66
N LYS A 93 13.75 -21.56 -9.50
CA LYS A 93 13.22 -21.41 -10.86
C LYS A 93 11.84 -20.75 -10.88
N GLY A 94 10.99 -21.05 -9.89
CA GLY A 94 9.69 -20.40 -9.72
C GLY A 94 9.82 -18.90 -9.45
N LEU A 95 10.66 -18.50 -8.50
CA LEU A 95 10.90 -17.09 -8.21
C LEU A 95 11.59 -16.36 -9.38
N GLU A 96 12.47 -17.06 -10.11
CA GLU A 96 13.14 -16.52 -11.30
C GLU A 96 12.22 -16.38 -12.50
N CYS A 97 11.18 -17.21 -12.63
CA CYS A 97 10.17 -17.04 -13.67
C CYS A 97 9.19 -15.89 -13.39
N GLY A 98 9.39 -15.20 -12.26
CA GLY A 98 8.64 -14.02 -11.84
C GLY A 98 7.56 -14.33 -10.83
N ALA A 99 7.49 -15.54 -10.27
CA ALA A 99 6.57 -15.80 -9.17
C ALA A 99 6.88 -14.89 -7.99
N ASP A 100 5.82 -14.53 -7.30
CA ASP A 100 5.84 -13.66 -6.14
C ASP A 100 6.15 -14.44 -4.87
N GLU A 101 5.73 -15.70 -4.84
CA GLU A 101 5.92 -16.57 -3.71
C GLU A 101 5.78 -18.03 -4.15
N PHE A 102 6.19 -18.95 -3.29
CA PHE A 102 5.86 -20.36 -3.46
C PHE A 102 5.32 -21.00 -2.17
N LEU A 103 4.62 -22.12 -2.34
CA LEU A 103 4.11 -23.00 -1.31
C LEU A 103 4.42 -24.45 -1.67
N THR A 104 4.96 -25.19 -0.71
CA THR A 104 5.21 -26.63 -0.87
C THR A 104 3.94 -27.41 -0.54
N LYS A 105 3.62 -28.45 -1.31
CA LYS A 105 2.54 -29.42 -1.00
C LYS A 105 3.09 -30.45 0.02
N PRO A 106 2.33 -30.85 1.06
CA PRO A 106 0.93 -30.50 1.34
C PRO A 106 0.78 -29.05 1.86
N ILE A 107 -0.28 -28.38 1.40
CA ILE A 107 -0.49 -26.96 1.70
C ILE A 107 -1.08 -26.80 3.10
N GLU A 108 -0.31 -26.18 3.96
CA GLU A 108 -0.75 -25.76 5.28
C GLU A 108 -1.54 -24.46 5.24
N ASP A 109 -2.62 -24.42 6.02
CA ASP A 109 -3.58 -23.31 6.02
C ASP A 109 -2.95 -22.00 6.48
N ILE A 110 -2.15 -22.06 7.55
CA ILE A 110 -1.45 -20.90 8.10
C ILE A 110 -0.56 -20.26 7.04
N SER A 111 0.30 -21.05 6.40
CA SER A 111 1.24 -20.60 5.36
C SER A 111 0.51 -20.05 4.12
N LEU A 112 -0.59 -20.70 3.71
CA LEU A 112 -1.42 -20.25 2.60
C LEU A 112 -2.04 -18.88 2.89
N PHE A 113 -2.76 -18.74 4.00
CA PHE A 113 -3.49 -17.51 4.31
C PHE A 113 -2.55 -16.35 4.63
N ALA A 114 -1.42 -16.64 5.28
CA ALA A 114 -0.32 -15.70 5.49
C ALA A 114 0.09 -14.98 4.20
N ARG A 115 0.48 -15.79 3.20
CA ARG A 115 1.01 -15.30 1.93
C ARG A 115 -0.08 -14.61 1.11
N VAL A 116 -1.29 -15.18 1.08
CA VAL A 116 -2.44 -14.55 0.40
C VAL A 116 -2.76 -13.18 1.00
N LYS A 117 -2.88 -13.06 2.33
CA LYS A 117 -3.18 -11.78 3.01
C LYS A 117 -2.10 -10.73 2.72
N SER A 118 -0.82 -11.12 2.76
CA SER A 118 0.31 -10.23 2.41
C SER A 118 0.20 -9.71 0.97
N LEU A 119 0.00 -10.59 -0.01
CA LEU A 119 -0.09 -10.24 -1.42
C LEU A 119 -1.33 -9.40 -1.75
N VAL A 120 -2.49 -9.69 -1.16
CA VAL A 120 -3.72 -8.91 -1.33
C VAL A 120 -3.53 -7.47 -0.85
N ARG A 121 -2.92 -7.28 0.33
CA ARG A 121 -2.63 -5.93 0.87
C ARG A 121 -1.70 -5.15 -0.07
N MET A 122 -0.67 -5.80 -0.59
CA MET A 122 0.23 -5.17 -1.55
C MET A 122 -0.46 -4.84 -2.88
N LYS A 123 -1.34 -5.73 -3.37
CA LYS A 123 -2.10 -5.51 -4.61
C LYS A 123 -3.02 -4.29 -4.49
N ALA A 124 -3.65 -4.10 -3.34
CA ALA A 124 -4.50 -2.94 -3.09
C ALA A 124 -3.74 -1.62 -3.28
N VAL A 125 -2.52 -1.51 -2.73
CA VAL A 125 -1.66 -0.33 -2.91
C VAL A 125 -1.29 -0.13 -4.37
N SER A 126 -0.92 -1.20 -5.09
CA SER A 126 -0.58 -1.10 -6.52
C SER A 126 -1.77 -0.68 -7.38
N ASN A 127 -2.97 -1.21 -7.12
CA ASN A 127 -4.19 -0.87 -7.84
C ASN A 127 -4.53 0.61 -7.70
N LEU A 128 -4.37 1.17 -6.49
CA LEU A 128 -4.63 2.59 -6.23
C LEU A 128 -3.68 3.50 -7.03
N ILE A 129 -2.38 3.17 -7.08
CA ILE A 129 -1.42 3.96 -7.86
C ILE A 129 -1.75 3.89 -9.36
N LYS A 130 -2.12 2.70 -9.86
CA LYS A 130 -2.56 2.53 -11.25
C LYS A 130 -3.81 3.33 -11.58
N LEU A 131 -4.81 3.32 -10.70
CA LEU A 131 -6.04 4.08 -10.88
C LEU A 131 -5.74 5.57 -11.03
N ARG A 132 -4.90 6.13 -10.14
CA ARG A 132 -4.45 7.53 -10.22
C ARG A 132 -3.75 7.86 -11.54
N SER A 133 -2.91 6.94 -12.04
CA SER A 133 -2.25 7.09 -13.35
C SER A 133 -3.24 7.09 -14.52
N ILE A 134 -4.28 6.25 -14.48
CA ILE A 134 -5.34 6.20 -15.50
C ILE A 134 -6.16 7.50 -15.48
N THR A 135 -6.57 7.97 -14.29
CA THR A 135 -7.27 9.26 -14.13
C THR A 135 -6.49 10.39 -14.81
N TYR A 136 -5.19 10.45 -14.57
CA TYR A 136 -4.32 11.47 -15.16
C TYR A 136 -4.30 11.41 -16.70
N ASN A 137 -4.11 10.23 -17.28
CA ASN A 137 -4.03 10.10 -18.74
C ASN A 137 -5.34 10.56 -19.43
N GLN A 138 -6.48 10.35 -18.78
CA GLN A 138 -7.77 10.81 -19.30
C GLN A 138 -7.93 12.34 -19.25
N ILE A 139 -7.44 13.00 -18.19
CA ILE A 139 -7.48 14.46 -18.06
C ILE A 139 -6.67 15.14 -19.18
N ASN A 140 -5.48 14.60 -19.51
CA ASN A 140 -4.61 15.17 -20.51
C ASN A 140 -5.03 14.90 -21.96
N ASN A 141 -5.74 13.79 -22.23
CA ASN A 141 -6.24 13.49 -23.58
C ASN A 141 -7.31 14.49 -24.06
N ASN A 142 -7.91 15.26 -23.15
CA ASN A 142 -8.87 16.31 -23.49
C ASN A 142 -8.22 17.67 -23.81
N ASP A 143 -6.91 17.85 -23.57
CA ASP A 143 -6.19 19.09 -23.88
C ASP A 143 -5.38 18.93 -25.18
N SER A 144 -5.96 19.42 -26.29
CA SER A 144 -5.36 19.32 -27.63
C SER A 144 -4.02 20.06 -27.80
N GLU A 145 -3.63 20.94 -26.86
CA GLU A 145 -2.36 21.70 -26.92
C GLU A 145 -1.15 20.93 -26.38
N PHE A 146 -1.33 19.84 -25.61
CA PHE A 146 -0.23 19.06 -25.03
C PHE A 146 0.13 17.80 -25.83
N LEU A 147 -0.64 17.46 -26.86
CA LEU A 147 -0.43 16.28 -27.73
C LEU A 147 0.93 16.29 -28.45
N ASN A 148 1.58 17.45 -28.60
CA ASN A 148 2.86 17.57 -29.31
C ASN A 148 4.11 17.39 -28.44
N ALA A 149 4.02 17.53 -27.11
CA ALA A 149 5.17 17.38 -26.22
C ALA A 149 5.38 15.93 -25.74
N ASN A 150 4.31 15.13 -25.66
CA ASN A 150 4.34 13.77 -25.09
C ASN A 150 4.07 12.68 -26.14
N LYS A 151 4.65 12.83 -27.34
CA LYS A 151 4.74 11.76 -28.35
C LYS A 151 5.82 10.72 -28.02
N VAL A 152 6.35 10.72 -26.80
CA VAL A 152 7.14 9.61 -26.28
C VAL A 152 6.17 8.62 -25.65
N GLY A 153 5.52 7.86 -26.52
CA GLY A 153 4.98 6.57 -26.15
C GLY A 153 6.13 5.68 -25.71
N THR A 154 6.40 5.63 -24.41
CA THR A 154 7.05 4.47 -23.80
C THR A 154 6.00 3.73 -23.01
N THR A 155 5.26 2.90 -23.76
CA THR A 155 4.80 1.59 -23.35
C THR A 155 5.61 1.10 -22.14
N LEU A 156 4.96 1.03 -20.97
CA LEU A 156 5.52 0.46 -19.74
C LEU A 156 5.77 -1.02 -19.99
N SER A 157 6.86 -1.35 -20.68
CA SER A 157 7.39 -2.69 -20.66
C SER A 157 7.83 -2.95 -19.24
N PHE A 158 7.20 -3.94 -18.59
CA PHE A 158 7.66 -4.56 -17.36
C PHE A 158 9.01 -5.26 -17.64
N LYS A 159 10.03 -4.50 -18.03
CA LYS A 159 11.39 -4.99 -18.11
C LYS A 159 11.84 -5.12 -16.68
N GLN A 160 11.74 -6.33 -16.14
CA GLN A 160 12.33 -6.70 -14.86
C GLN A 160 13.80 -6.28 -14.87
N SER A 161 14.14 -5.13 -14.29
CA SER A 161 15.52 -4.76 -14.04
C SER A 161 16.02 -5.67 -12.94
N ASN A 162 16.97 -6.54 -13.27
CA ASN A 162 17.72 -7.31 -12.27
C ASN A 162 18.92 -6.51 -11.73
N ASP A 163 18.92 -5.19 -11.90
CA ASP A 163 19.93 -4.31 -11.34
C ASP A 163 19.47 -3.82 -9.96
N PHE A 164 20.10 -4.37 -8.93
CA PHE A 164 19.86 -4.03 -7.54
C PHE A 164 21.00 -3.22 -6.93
N SER A 165 21.99 -2.79 -7.72
CA SER A 165 23.23 -2.17 -7.24
C SER A 165 23.04 -0.92 -6.37
N ASN A 166 21.92 -0.21 -6.56
CA ASN A 166 21.55 0.98 -5.80
C ASN A 166 20.64 0.71 -4.59
N SER A 167 20.15 -0.52 -4.43
CA SER A 167 19.20 -0.86 -3.38
C SER A 167 19.90 -0.93 -2.04
N THR A 168 19.28 -0.38 -1.01
CA THR A 168 19.84 -0.35 0.34
C THR A 168 19.18 -1.41 1.21
N ILE A 169 19.96 -2.24 1.89
CA ILE A 169 19.43 -3.30 2.76
C ILE A 169 19.97 -3.09 4.18
N LEU A 170 19.06 -3.09 5.15
CA LEU A 170 19.39 -3.03 6.58
C LEU A 170 19.12 -4.39 7.22
N ILE A 171 20.14 -4.98 7.83
CA ILE A 171 20.03 -6.22 8.58
C ILE A 171 20.06 -5.87 10.08
N ILE A 172 19.08 -6.37 10.83
CA ILE A 172 18.99 -6.23 12.28
C ILE A 172 19.16 -7.63 12.87
N ASP A 173 20.32 -7.87 13.48
CA ASP A 173 20.71 -9.19 13.97
C ASP A 173 21.56 -9.10 15.25
N ASP A 174 21.48 -10.17 16.04
CA ASP A 174 22.26 -10.44 17.25
C ASP A 174 23.27 -11.59 17.03
N ASP A 175 23.27 -12.24 15.86
CA ASP A 175 24.14 -13.37 15.52
C ASP A 175 25.13 -13.01 14.40
N ASP A 176 26.41 -12.93 14.76
CA ASP A 176 27.51 -12.61 13.86
C ASP A 176 27.71 -13.65 12.73
N ILE A 177 27.42 -14.93 12.98
CA ILE A 177 27.62 -16.01 11.99
C ILE A 177 26.57 -15.86 10.89
N TRP A 178 25.33 -15.63 11.31
CA TRP A 178 24.21 -15.42 10.40
C TRP A 178 24.34 -14.14 9.60
N PHE A 179 24.75 -13.06 10.26
CA PHE A 179 25.08 -11.82 9.59
C PHE A 179 26.11 -12.02 8.48
N ASN A 180 27.24 -12.67 8.78
CA ASN A 180 28.31 -12.87 7.80
C ASN A 180 27.82 -13.68 6.60
N ARG A 181 27.05 -14.75 6.85
CA ARG A 181 26.43 -15.55 5.78
C ARG A 181 25.50 -14.71 4.90
N ILE A 182 24.58 -13.96 5.48
CA ILE A 182 23.63 -13.13 4.72
C ILE A 182 24.37 -12.03 3.96
N SER A 183 25.35 -11.39 4.60
CA SER A 183 26.13 -10.32 3.99
C SER A 183 26.94 -10.79 2.80
N GLU A 184 27.57 -11.97 2.87
CA GLU A 184 28.28 -12.55 1.72
C GLU A 184 27.33 -12.74 0.53
N ILE A 185 26.12 -13.25 0.78
CA ILE A 185 25.09 -13.47 -0.26
C ILE A 185 24.62 -12.13 -0.85
N ILE A 186 24.35 -11.13 0.00
CA ILE A 186 23.78 -9.84 -0.42
C ILE A 186 24.83 -8.95 -1.07
N THR A 187 26.11 -9.05 -0.70
CA THR A 187 27.20 -8.25 -1.31
C THR A 187 27.32 -8.52 -2.81
N CYS A 188 26.89 -9.68 -3.29
CA CYS A 188 26.77 -9.98 -4.72
C CYS A 188 25.64 -9.19 -5.43
N LEU A 189 24.64 -8.69 -4.70
CA LEU A 189 23.50 -7.94 -5.22
C LEU A 189 23.66 -6.42 -5.11
N THR A 190 24.14 -5.94 -3.96
CA THR A 190 24.30 -4.52 -3.67
C THR A 190 25.51 -4.28 -2.80
N LYS A 191 26.15 -3.12 -2.98
CA LYS A 191 27.26 -2.66 -2.12
C LYS A 191 26.77 -1.82 -0.93
N LYS A 192 25.47 -1.53 -0.84
CA LYS A 192 24.86 -0.71 0.22
C LYS A 192 24.12 -1.59 1.21
N VAL A 193 24.89 -2.39 1.95
CA VAL A 193 24.37 -3.22 3.05
C VAL A 193 24.86 -2.60 4.35
N GLU A 194 23.93 -2.24 5.23
CA GLU A 194 24.26 -1.80 6.58
C GLU A 194 23.80 -2.87 7.59
N LEU A 195 24.66 -3.15 8.55
CA LEU A 195 24.34 -3.97 9.70
C LEU A 195 24.03 -3.08 10.89
N PHE A 196 22.96 -3.41 11.59
CA PHE A 196 22.75 -2.95 12.93
C PHE A 196 22.97 -4.12 13.91
N GLU A 197 24.13 -4.11 14.58
CA GLU A 197 24.50 -5.10 15.59
C GLU A 197 23.80 -4.81 16.92
N CYS A 198 22.82 -5.65 17.26
CA CYS A 198 22.09 -5.54 18.52
C CYS A 198 22.93 -5.99 19.74
N ILE A 199 23.96 -6.84 19.53
CA ILE A 199 24.87 -7.34 20.57
C ILE A 199 25.55 -6.21 21.36
N ASN A 200 25.77 -5.05 20.71
CA ASN A 200 26.41 -3.88 21.32
C ASN A 200 25.54 -3.17 22.38
N TYR A 201 24.31 -3.63 22.61
CA TYR A 201 23.31 -2.99 23.49
C TYR A 201 23.00 -3.83 24.73
N THR A 202 23.99 -4.09 25.58
CA THR A 202 23.87 -5.09 26.67
C THR A 202 22.74 -4.89 27.69
N ASP A 203 22.23 -3.67 27.95
CA ASP A 203 21.17 -3.45 28.97
C ASP A 203 20.20 -2.26 28.72
N ASN A 204 20.25 -1.59 27.55
CA ASN A 204 19.44 -0.39 27.32
C ASN A 204 18.54 -0.50 26.09
N LYS A 205 17.41 -1.18 26.28
CA LYS A 205 16.31 -1.33 25.32
C LYS A 205 15.88 -0.02 24.64
N ASN A 206 15.77 1.05 25.42
CA ASN A 206 15.36 2.36 24.88
C ASN A 206 16.43 2.95 23.96
N LYS A 207 17.71 2.76 24.30
CA LYS A 207 18.82 3.21 23.46
C LYS A 207 18.90 2.41 22.16
N LEU A 208 18.74 1.09 22.24
CA LEU A 208 18.64 0.19 21.07
C LEU A 208 17.58 0.71 20.08
N LEU A 209 16.35 0.91 20.56
CA LEU A 209 15.24 1.38 19.72
C LEU A 209 15.50 2.78 19.15
N THR A 210 16.04 3.70 19.95
CA THR A 210 16.30 5.08 19.51
C THR A 210 17.38 5.13 18.42
N ASP A 211 18.43 4.32 18.54
CA ASP A 211 19.52 4.29 17.57
C ASP A 211 19.10 3.53 16.29
N LEU A 212 18.33 2.45 16.43
CA LEU A 212 17.68 1.75 15.31
C LEU A 212 16.80 2.70 14.51
N GLU A 213 15.93 3.46 15.19
CA GLU A 213 15.06 4.43 14.53
C GLU A 213 15.87 5.48 13.76
N LYS A 214 16.94 6.02 14.34
CA LYS A 214 17.78 7.03 13.67
C LYS A 214 18.48 6.47 12.44
N ILE A 215 19.05 5.27 12.53
CA ILE A 215 19.75 4.65 11.40
C ILE A 215 18.76 4.31 10.30
N ALA A 216 17.66 3.64 10.64
CA ALA A 216 16.64 3.26 9.66
C ALA A 216 16.04 4.49 8.96
N THR A 217 15.74 5.58 9.70
CA THR A 217 15.19 6.82 9.10
C THR A 217 16.23 7.62 8.31
N SER A 218 17.51 7.57 8.68
CA SER A 218 18.58 8.22 7.92
C SER A 218 18.91 7.47 6.63
N LEU A 219 18.92 6.13 6.69
CA LEU A 219 19.30 5.28 5.58
C LEU A 219 18.14 5.10 4.58
N VAL A 220 16.90 5.05 5.09
CA VAL A 220 15.67 4.70 4.37
C VAL A 220 15.87 3.42 3.54
N PRO A 221 16.09 2.27 4.19
CA PRO A 221 16.38 1.03 3.49
C PRO A 221 15.21 0.56 2.62
N ASP A 222 15.54 -0.07 1.50
CA ASP A 222 14.59 -0.67 0.57
C ASP A 222 14.03 -1.99 1.13
N LEU A 223 14.88 -2.71 1.86
CA LEU A 223 14.56 -3.96 2.52
C LEU A 223 15.17 -3.96 3.92
N LEU A 224 14.35 -4.33 4.92
CA LEU A 224 14.77 -4.63 6.28
C LEU A 224 14.64 -6.13 6.52
N ILE A 225 15.70 -6.74 7.05
CA ILE A 225 15.69 -8.13 7.52
C ILE A 225 15.85 -8.09 9.03
N ILE A 226 14.88 -8.65 9.75
CA ILE A 226 14.86 -8.66 11.22
C ILE A 226 14.96 -10.10 11.70
N ASN A 227 15.94 -10.37 12.55
CA ASN A 227 16.04 -11.64 13.25
C ASN A 227 14.92 -11.78 14.31
N ASN A 228 14.21 -12.93 14.34
CA ASN A 228 13.15 -13.18 15.32
C ASN A 228 13.65 -13.46 16.76
N GLN A 229 14.96 -13.57 16.97
CA GLN A 229 15.57 -13.91 18.27
C GLN A 229 16.43 -12.80 18.86
N ILE A 230 16.13 -11.53 18.54
CA ILE A 230 16.83 -10.40 19.14
C ILE A 230 16.76 -10.54 20.68
N ILE A 231 17.93 -10.59 21.32
CA ILE A 231 18.12 -10.92 22.74
C ILE A 231 17.42 -9.89 23.63
N LEU A 232 17.30 -8.66 23.13
CA LEU A 232 16.93 -7.49 23.93
C LEU A 232 15.49 -7.01 23.70
N GLU A 233 14.78 -7.40 22.64
CA GLU A 233 13.43 -6.91 22.34
C GLU A 233 12.58 -7.89 21.50
N ASP A 234 11.26 -7.71 21.53
CA ASP A 234 10.36 -8.45 20.65
C ASP A 234 10.49 -7.93 19.20
N PRO A 235 10.88 -8.77 18.22
CA PRO A 235 11.03 -8.39 16.81
C PRO A 235 9.77 -7.77 16.22
N LEU A 236 8.58 -8.24 16.63
CA LEU A 236 7.31 -7.68 16.15
C LEU A 236 7.10 -6.26 16.68
N ARG A 237 7.61 -5.96 17.87
CA ARG A 237 7.58 -4.60 18.43
C ARG A 237 8.57 -3.69 17.68
N VAL A 238 9.77 -4.17 17.39
CA VAL A 238 10.75 -3.45 16.55
C VAL A 238 10.13 -3.14 15.18
N TYR A 239 9.52 -4.15 14.55
CA TYR A 239 8.77 -3.99 13.32
C TYR A 239 7.67 -2.91 13.44
N ALA A 240 6.81 -2.97 14.45
CA ALA A 240 5.71 -2.02 14.63
C ALA A 240 6.20 -0.58 14.73
N ILE A 241 7.28 -0.36 15.48
CA ILE A 241 7.91 0.94 15.67
C ILE A 241 8.47 1.46 14.33
N LEU A 242 9.26 0.65 13.63
CA LEU A 242 9.84 1.04 12.35
C LEU A 242 8.75 1.30 11.29
N ARG A 243 7.74 0.43 11.21
CA ARG A 243 6.61 0.57 10.28
C ARG A 243 5.75 1.79 10.55
N SER A 244 5.72 2.30 11.79
CA SER A 244 4.99 3.51 12.15
C SER A 244 5.62 4.79 11.58
N LYS A 245 6.90 4.75 11.17
CA LYS A 245 7.62 5.90 10.61
C LYS A 245 7.21 6.13 9.16
N ASP A 246 6.93 7.39 8.82
CA ASP A 246 6.42 7.76 7.49
C ASP A 246 7.41 7.40 6.37
N GLU A 247 8.71 7.52 6.64
CA GLU A 247 9.80 7.22 5.71
C GLU A 247 9.88 5.73 5.37
N LEU A 248 9.51 4.85 6.31
CA LEU A 248 9.68 3.40 6.21
C LEU A 248 8.40 2.65 5.83
N LYS A 249 7.29 3.37 5.63
CA LYS A 249 5.99 2.78 5.24
C LYS A 249 6.06 1.95 3.96
N GLN A 250 6.98 2.29 3.06
CA GLN A 250 7.14 1.63 1.76
C GLN A 250 8.32 0.66 1.72
N SER A 251 9.15 0.62 2.76
CA SER A 251 10.22 -0.37 2.86
C SER A 251 9.63 -1.78 2.96
N ALA A 252 10.30 -2.75 2.34
CA ALA A 252 9.97 -4.15 2.52
C ALA A 252 10.53 -4.65 3.85
N PHE A 253 9.81 -5.53 4.53
CA PHE A 253 10.21 -6.15 5.79
C PHE A 253 10.16 -7.66 5.66
N MET A 254 11.27 -8.32 5.96
CA MET A 254 11.35 -9.78 6.08
C MET A 254 11.79 -10.18 7.48
N LEU A 255 11.28 -11.31 7.95
CA LEU A 255 11.57 -11.80 9.29
C LEU A 255 12.17 -13.22 9.22
N LEU A 256 13.30 -13.38 9.90
CA LEU A 256 14.08 -14.63 9.95
C LEU A 256 13.65 -15.44 11.17
N THR A 257 13.27 -16.70 11.01
CA THR A 257 12.62 -17.53 12.04
C THR A 257 13.37 -18.82 12.34
N GLU A 258 13.21 -19.40 13.54
CA GLU A 258 13.84 -20.69 13.90
C GLU A 258 13.38 -21.84 13.02
N ASP A 259 12.06 -22.03 12.92
CA ASP A 259 11.50 -23.14 12.17
C ASP A 259 10.72 -22.66 10.95
N SER A 260 10.70 -23.52 9.93
CA SER A 260 9.82 -23.39 8.78
C SER A 260 8.36 -23.38 9.23
N LEU A 261 7.52 -22.62 8.51
CA LEU A 261 6.07 -22.65 8.74
C LEU A 261 5.50 -24.07 8.51
N GLU A 262 6.12 -24.83 7.60
CA GLU A 262 5.68 -26.11 7.03
C GLU A 262 5.69 -27.33 7.98
N ASN A 263 5.83 -27.15 9.31
CA ASN A 263 5.86 -28.24 10.29
C ASN A 263 5.30 -27.87 11.69
N ARG A 264 4.44 -26.84 11.83
CA ARG A 264 3.95 -26.41 13.15
C ARG A 264 2.52 -26.84 13.45
N ASP A 265 2.28 -27.27 14.68
CA ASP A 265 0.94 -27.42 15.25
C ASP A 265 0.30 -26.04 15.53
N TYR A 266 -1.02 -25.95 15.40
CA TYR A 266 -1.82 -24.72 15.59
C TYR A 266 -1.70 -24.10 17.00
N ASP A 267 -1.28 -24.88 17.99
CA ASP A 267 -1.20 -24.46 19.41
C ASP A 267 0.18 -23.92 19.82
N ASP A 268 1.13 -23.79 18.88
CA ASP A 268 2.47 -23.29 19.17
C ASP A 268 2.51 -21.75 19.24
N ILE A 269 3.06 -21.23 20.35
CA ILE A 269 3.20 -19.78 20.67
C ILE A 269 3.98 -19.04 19.57
N SER A 270 4.87 -19.75 18.89
CA SER A 270 5.67 -19.26 17.76
C SER A 270 4.82 -19.01 16.50
N THR A 271 3.87 -19.88 16.18
CA THR A 271 2.92 -19.76 15.05
C THR A 271 2.07 -18.51 15.20
N ASP A 272 1.64 -18.26 16.44
CA ASP A 272 0.80 -17.13 16.82
C ASP A 272 1.52 -15.77 16.63
N LYS A 273 2.85 -15.74 16.85
CA LYS A 273 3.69 -14.58 16.53
C LYS A 273 3.83 -14.35 15.03
N LEU A 274 3.98 -15.41 14.23
CA LEU A 274 4.12 -15.29 12.77
C LEU A 274 2.83 -14.73 12.15
N LEU A 275 1.68 -15.28 12.56
CA LEU A 275 0.36 -14.77 12.18
C LEU A 275 0.20 -13.29 12.54
N LYS A 276 0.56 -12.89 13.77
CA LYS A 276 0.55 -11.49 14.19
C LYS A 276 1.47 -10.63 13.34
N GLY A 277 2.69 -11.09 13.03
CA GLY A 277 3.61 -10.36 12.17
C GLY A 277 3.07 -10.11 10.76
N LEU A 278 2.41 -11.12 10.18
CA LEU A 278 1.72 -10.98 8.90
C LEU A 278 0.55 -10.01 9.00
N GLU A 279 -0.25 -10.11 10.05
CA GLU A 279 -1.34 -9.17 10.32
C GLU A 279 -0.85 -7.74 10.47
N MET A 280 0.33 -7.54 11.04
CA MET A 280 0.99 -6.26 11.20
C MET A 280 1.62 -5.74 9.89
N GLY A 281 1.82 -6.60 8.89
CA GLY A 281 2.23 -6.22 7.54
C GLY A 281 3.66 -6.60 7.15
N ILE A 282 4.25 -7.61 7.79
CA ILE A 282 5.52 -8.19 7.35
C ILE A 282 5.33 -8.83 5.97
N ASN A 283 6.28 -8.62 5.06
CA ASN A 283 6.14 -9.03 3.67
C ASN A 283 6.39 -10.52 3.46
N ASP A 284 7.38 -11.10 4.14
CA ASP A 284 7.76 -12.51 4.03
C ASP A 284 8.53 -13.01 5.26
N PHE A 285 8.55 -14.33 5.46
CA PHE A 285 9.21 -15.03 6.55
C PHE A 285 10.04 -16.18 6.01
N PHE A 286 11.22 -16.43 6.59
CA PHE A 286 12.06 -17.54 6.17
C PHE A 286 12.84 -18.15 7.33
N PRO A 287 13.10 -19.47 7.32
CA PRO A 287 13.82 -20.15 8.39
C PRO A 287 15.34 -19.92 8.29
N TYR A 288 16.08 -20.07 9.39
CA TYR A 288 17.55 -20.11 9.34
C TYR A 288 18.06 -21.27 8.47
N SER A 289 17.35 -22.39 8.37
CA SER A 289 17.80 -23.48 7.50
C SER A 289 17.63 -23.20 6.00
N ILE A 290 17.23 -22.00 5.58
CA ILE A 290 16.99 -21.67 4.16
C ILE A 290 18.27 -21.85 3.32
N ASP A 291 18.10 -22.31 2.08
CA ASP A 291 19.20 -22.39 1.12
C ASP A 291 19.64 -21.00 0.64
N ASN A 292 20.93 -20.85 0.30
CA ASN A 292 21.48 -19.57 -0.15
C ASN A 292 20.82 -19.06 -1.44
N ASN A 293 20.55 -19.96 -2.40
CA ASN A 293 19.93 -19.58 -3.66
C ASN A 293 18.46 -19.23 -3.47
N GLU A 294 17.77 -19.92 -2.56
CA GLU A 294 16.39 -19.58 -2.20
C GLU A 294 16.32 -18.20 -1.52
N LEU A 295 17.17 -17.96 -0.52
CA LEU A 295 17.24 -16.67 0.17
C LEU A 295 17.52 -15.53 -0.83
N LEU A 296 18.49 -15.73 -1.72
CA LEU A 296 18.82 -14.77 -2.76
C LEU A 296 17.61 -14.47 -3.67
N ALA A 297 16.86 -15.50 -4.05
CA ALA A 297 15.68 -15.35 -4.89
C ALA A 297 14.54 -14.61 -4.17
N ARG A 298 14.32 -14.86 -2.87
CA ARG A 298 13.35 -14.12 -2.04
C ARG A 298 13.72 -12.65 -1.91
N ILE A 299 14.99 -12.35 -1.61
CA ILE A 299 15.50 -10.96 -1.52
C ILE A 299 15.31 -10.23 -2.84
N LYS A 300 15.72 -10.83 -3.97
CA LYS A 300 15.50 -10.26 -5.31
C LYS A 300 14.02 -9.95 -5.55
N THR A 301 13.12 -10.84 -5.13
CA THR A 301 11.68 -10.65 -5.30
C THR A 301 11.17 -9.44 -4.52
N GLN A 302 11.58 -9.26 -3.26
CA GLN A 302 11.20 -8.08 -2.47
C GLN A 302 11.78 -6.78 -3.04
N LEU A 303 13.04 -6.79 -3.48
CA LEU A 303 13.67 -5.61 -4.08
C LEU A 303 13.00 -5.22 -5.40
N ARG A 304 12.71 -6.17 -6.29
CA ARG A 304 11.97 -5.91 -7.55
C ARG A 304 10.62 -5.27 -7.25
N ARG A 305 9.90 -5.76 -6.24
CA ARG A 305 8.60 -5.20 -5.83
C ARG A 305 8.74 -3.76 -5.36
N LYS A 306 9.71 -3.48 -4.50
CA LYS A 306 9.97 -2.14 -3.99
C LYS A 306 10.33 -1.19 -5.13
N GLN A 307 11.24 -1.58 -6.02
CA GLN A 307 11.61 -0.78 -7.20
C GLN A 307 10.40 -0.49 -8.10
N TYR A 308 9.52 -1.48 -8.30
CA TYR A 308 8.31 -1.29 -9.09
C TYR A 308 7.33 -0.32 -8.41
N GLN A 309 7.15 -0.41 -7.09
CA GLN A 309 6.31 0.53 -6.33
C GLN A 309 6.87 1.96 -6.39
N ASP A 310 8.18 2.13 -6.23
CA ASP A 310 8.85 3.41 -6.35
C ASP A 310 8.73 4.00 -7.74
N GLN A 311 8.91 3.18 -8.79
CA GLN A 311 8.76 3.62 -10.17
C GLN A 311 7.33 4.09 -10.43
N LEU A 312 6.33 3.34 -10.00
CA LEU A 312 4.93 3.74 -10.12
C LEU A 312 4.66 5.06 -9.39
N LYS A 313 5.25 5.26 -8.21
CA LYS A 313 5.12 6.50 -7.43
C LYS A 313 5.82 7.67 -8.11
N GLN A 314 7.05 7.49 -8.60
CA GLN A 314 7.81 8.51 -9.32
C GLN A 314 7.11 8.89 -10.62
N ASP A 315 6.63 7.92 -11.39
CA ASP A 315 5.85 8.18 -12.61
C ASP A 315 4.58 8.95 -12.30
N LEU A 316 3.91 8.63 -11.19
CA LEU A 316 2.76 9.39 -10.72
C LEU A 316 3.18 10.81 -10.34
N ASP A 317 4.20 10.99 -9.50
CA ASP A 317 4.66 12.32 -9.05
C ASP A 317 5.10 13.19 -10.23
N ASN A 318 5.89 12.64 -11.16
CA ASN A 318 6.35 13.32 -12.38
C ASN A 318 5.18 13.78 -13.26
N ARG A 319 4.10 12.98 -13.33
CA ARG A 319 2.88 13.32 -14.05
C ARG A 319 2.01 14.34 -13.29
N LEU A 320 1.92 14.25 -11.97
CA LEU A 320 1.05 15.09 -11.16
C LEU A 320 1.57 16.53 -10.94
N ASN A 321 2.88 16.75 -11.01
CA ASN A 321 3.50 17.96 -10.45
C ASN A 321 3.24 19.30 -11.18
N LEU A 322 2.78 19.34 -12.44
CA LEU A 322 2.58 20.63 -13.14
C LEU A 322 1.12 20.97 -13.48
N ALA A 323 0.21 19.99 -13.55
CA ALA A 323 -1.17 20.21 -14.00
C ALA A 323 -2.25 19.76 -13.00
N ALA A 324 -1.93 18.86 -12.06
CA ALA A 324 -2.92 18.22 -11.18
C ALA A 324 -2.85 18.68 -9.71
N LYS A 325 -1.78 19.37 -9.32
CA LYS A 325 -1.61 19.91 -7.96
C LYS A 325 -1.90 21.40 -7.90
N ASP A 326 -2.37 21.87 -6.75
CA ASP A 326 -2.54 23.28 -6.43
C ASP A 326 -1.19 23.93 -6.12
N GLY A 327 -0.89 25.05 -6.76
CA GLY A 327 0.42 25.70 -6.67
C GLY A 327 0.76 26.27 -5.28
N LEU A 328 -0.23 26.47 -4.40
CA LEU A 328 0.00 26.97 -3.05
C LEU A 328 0.20 25.83 -2.05
N THR A 329 -0.70 24.85 -2.07
CA THR A 329 -0.81 23.81 -1.04
C THR A 329 -0.18 22.48 -1.43
N ASN A 330 0.16 22.29 -2.71
CA ASN A 330 0.77 21.08 -3.28
C ASN A 330 -0.08 19.80 -3.16
N ILE A 331 -1.34 19.90 -2.74
CA ILE A 331 -2.35 18.83 -2.83
C ILE A 331 -3.05 18.87 -4.19
N PHE A 332 -3.91 17.91 -4.48
CA PHE A 332 -4.63 17.87 -5.75
C PHE A 332 -5.48 19.13 -5.97
N ASN A 333 -5.62 19.57 -7.21
CA ASN A 333 -6.51 20.67 -7.56
C ASN A 333 -7.93 20.17 -7.86
N ARG A 334 -8.88 21.10 -7.92
CA ARG A 334 -10.28 20.82 -8.26
C ARG A 334 -10.45 20.03 -9.56
N ARG A 335 -9.69 20.37 -10.62
CA ARG A 335 -9.79 19.71 -11.93
C ARG A 335 -9.49 18.21 -11.83
N TYR A 336 -8.47 17.85 -11.07
CA TYR A 336 -8.12 16.45 -10.81
C TYR A 336 -9.23 15.74 -10.01
N PHE A 337 -9.72 16.37 -8.95
CA PHE A 337 -10.83 15.83 -8.14
C PHE A 337 -12.08 15.54 -8.98
N ASP A 338 -12.55 16.51 -9.78
CA ASP A 338 -13.76 16.39 -10.59
C ASP A 338 -13.67 15.20 -11.59
N SER A 339 -12.46 14.92 -12.09
CA SER A 339 -12.23 13.79 -12.98
C SER A 339 -12.14 12.45 -12.23
N HIS A 340 -11.51 12.45 -11.05
CA HIS A 340 -11.30 11.24 -10.25
C HIS A 340 -12.59 10.73 -9.61
N ILE A 341 -13.45 11.62 -9.11
CA ILE A 341 -14.69 11.23 -8.43
C ILE A 341 -15.65 10.48 -9.37
N ASN A 342 -15.68 10.83 -10.65
CA ASN A 342 -16.48 10.13 -11.66
C ASN A 342 -16.01 8.68 -11.88
N GLN A 343 -14.69 8.45 -11.83
CA GLN A 343 -14.16 7.09 -11.90
C GLN A 343 -14.48 6.28 -10.65
N LEU A 344 -14.31 6.87 -9.47
CA LEU A 344 -14.63 6.22 -8.20
C LEU A 344 -16.10 5.84 -8.09
N ILE A 345 -17.02 6.68 -8.56
CA ILE A 345 -18.45 6.37 -8.61
C ILE A 345 -18.74 5.19 -9.53
N ASN A 346 -18.06 5.10 -10.69
CA ASN A 346 -18.22 3.96 -11.58
C ASN A 346 -17.66 2.67 -10.95
N ASP A 347 -16.50 2.73 -10.30
CA ASP A 347 -15.95 1.58 -9.57
C ASP A 347 -16.82 1.17 -8.36
N ALA A 348 -17.47 2.14 -7.70
CA ALA A 348 -18.38 1.91 -6.57
C ALA A 348 -19.72 1.29 -7.01
N LYS A 349 -20.16 1.47 -8.26
CA LYS A 349 -21.37 0.79 -8.78
C LYS A 349 -21.19 -0.72 -8.88
N ASP A 350 -19.98 -1.15 -9.23
CA ASP A 350 -19.66 -2.54 -9.51
C ASP A 350 -19.03 -3.26 -8.28
N SER A 351 -18.86 -2.57 -7.15
CA SER A 351 -18.19 -3.10 -5.97
C SER A 351 -18.99 -2.87 -4.68
N ASN A 352 -18.72 -3.70 -3.67
CA ASN A 352 -19.38 -3.62 -2.35
C ASN A 352 -18.68 -2.61 -1.41
N LYS A 353 -18.03 -1.59 -1.97
CA LYS A 353 -17.16 -0.65 -1.24
C LYS A 353 -17.90 0.65 -0.96
N SER A 354 -17.72 1.20 0.25
CA SER A 354 -18.30 2.50 0.60
C SER A 354 -17.43 3.64 0.11
N LEU A 355 -18.07 4.62 -0.51
CA LEU A 355 -17.46 5.87 -0.97
C LEU A 355 -17.98 7.01 -0.12
N PHE A 356 -17.11 7.70 0.59
CA PHE A 356 -17.44 8.88 1.40
C PHE A 356 -16.80 10.14 0.81
N LEU A 357 -17.56 11.23 0.86
CA LEU A 357 -17.10 12.56 0.46
C LEU A 357 -17.19 13.52 1.64
N ILE A 358 -16.09 14.22 1.91
CA ILE A 358 -15.96 15.16 3.02
C ILE A 358 -15.57 16.52 2.43
N MET A 359 -16.40 17.55 2.61
CA MET A 359 -16.04 18.93 2.30
C MET A 359 -15.68 19.69 3.58
N ILE A 360 -14.61 20.46 3.51
CA ILE A 360 -14.06 21.24 4.61
C ILE A 360 -13.96 22.69 4.15
N ASP A 361 -14.39 23.62 5.01
CA ASP A 361 -14.23 25.05 4.77
C ASP A 361 -13.78 25.77 6.03
N PHE A 362 -12.93 26.79 5.85
CA PHE A 362 -12.38 27.58 6.93
C PHE A 362 -13.33 28.67 7.41
N ASP A 363 -13.67 28.61 8.70
CA ASP A 363 -14.59 29.56 9.31
C ASP A 363 -14.00 30.97 9.35
N HIS A 364 -14.67 31.95 8.73
CA HIS A 364 -14.24 33.35 8.74
C HIS A 364 -12.83 33.61 8.16
N PHE A 365 -12.35 32.76 7.24
CA PHE A 365 -11.01 32.87 6.69
C PHE A 365 -10.72 34.20 5.98
N LYS A 366 -11.74 34.80 5.35
CA LYS A 366 -11.65 36.16 4.82
C LYS A 366 -11.16 37.19 5.86
N MET A 367 -11.62 37.09 7.12
CA MET A 367 -11.16 37.98 8.19
C MET A 367 -9.68 37.80 8.49
N VAL A 368 -9.16 36.57 8.39
CA VAL A 368 -7.73 36.30 8.58
C VAL A 368 -6.92 37.01 7.49
N ASN A 369 -7.36 36.90 6.24
CA ASN A 369 -6.71 37.60 5.13
C ASN A 369 -6.78 39.12 5.26
N ASP A 370 -7.92 39.65 5.69
CA ASP A 370 -8.13 41.10 5.82
C ASP A 370 -7.33 41.69 6.99
N ILE A 371 -7.16 40.94 8.09
CA ILE A 371 -6.44 41.42 9.31
C ILE A 371 -4.94 41.18 9.21
N TYR A 372 -4.50 40.03 8.71
CA TYR A 372 -3.10 39.59 8.77
C TYR A 372 -2.42 39.53 7.40
N GLY A 373 -3.18 39.73 6.31
CA GLY A 373 -2.68 39.69 4.94
C GLY A 373 -2.71 38.29 4.32
N HIS A 374 -2.76 38.24 2.99
CA HIS A 374 -2.85 36.99 2.22
C HIS A 374 -1.70 36.02 2.46
N GLN A 375 -0.48 36.52 2.71
CA GLN A 375 0.68 35.67 3.01
C GLN A 375 0.47 34.84 4.29
N VAL A 376 -0.22 35.41 5.29
CA VAL A 376 -0.54 34.70 6.52
C VAL A 376 -1.64 33.68 6.30
N GLY A 377 -2.67 34.02 5.51
CA GLY A 377 -3.67 33.06 5.07
C GLY A 377 -3.04 31.85 4.37
N ASP A 378 -2.09 32.10 3.46
CA ASP A 378 -1.33 31.06 2.76
C ASP A 378 -0.56 30.13 3.71
N GLU A 379 0.07 30.68 4.75
CA GLU A 379 0.73 29.88 5.80
C GLU A 379 -0.27 29.01 6.58
N VAL A 380 -1.44 29.56 6.92
CA VAL A 380 -2.52 28.82 7.61
C VAL A 380 -3.03 27.66 6.76
N LEU A 381 -3.26 27.88 5.45
CA LEU A 381 -3.70 26.83 4.53
C LEU A 381 -2.64 25.73 4.42
N LYS A 382 -1.37 26.09 4.22
CA LYS A 382 -0.26 25.12 4.14
C LYS A 382 -0.10 24.29 5.42
N ALA A 383 -0.16 24.94 6.59
CA ALA A 383 -0.07 24.25 7.87
C ALA A 383 -1.26 23.30 8.09
N SER A 384 -2.46 23.73 7.72
CA SER A 384 -3.66 22.91 7.86
C SER A 384 -3.65 21.69 6.95
N VAL A 385 -3.15 21.83 5.72
CA VAL A 385 -2.98 20.71 4.80
C VAL A 385 -2.07 19.63 5.40
N LYS A 386 -0.93 20.01 6.00
CA LYS A 386 -0.06 19.05 6.70
C LYS A 386 -0.79 18.33 7.85
N ILE A 387 -1.64 19.04 8.59
CA ILE A 387 -2.47 18.43 9.63
C ILE A 387 -3.45 17.42 9.00
N ILE A 388 -4.07 17.73 7.87
CA ILE A 388 -4.99 16.80 7.22
C ILE A 388 -4.23 15.58 6.68
N GLU A 389 -3.11 15.77 5.98
CA GLU A 389 -2.28 14.69 5.41
C GLU A 389 -1.80 13.68 6.45
N THR A 390 -1.39 14.15 7.64
CA THR A 390 -0.99 13.26 8.75
C THR A 390 -2.16 12.49 9.38
N ASN A 391 -3.41 12.81 9.02
CA ASN A 391 -4.61 12.21 9.59
C ASN A 391 -5.43 11.39 8.59
N ILE A 392 -5.10 11.44 7.31
CA ILE A 392 -5.74 10.62 6.27
C ILE A 392 -4.77 9.51 5.83
N ARG A 393 -5.33 8.44 5.24
CA ARG A 393 -4.51 7.36 4.67
C ARG A 393 -3.88 7.85 3.36
N VAL A 394 -2.76 7.24 2.95
CA VAL A 394 -2.13 7.50 1.65
C VAL A 394 -3.08 7.19 0.48
N THR A 395 -4.03 6.28 0.73
CA THR A 395 -5.07 5.84 -0.19
C THR A 395 -6.15 6.90 -0.40
N ASP A 396 -6.42 7.71 0.62
CA ASP A 396 -7.42 8.77 0.59
C ASP A 396 -6.95 9.90 -0.32
N LEU A 397 -7.90 10.59 -0.95
CA LEU A 397 -7.61 11.73 -1.82
C LEU A 397 -7.97 13.02 -1.09
N ILE A 398 -7.04 13.97 -1.05
CA ILE A 398 -7.29 15.34 -0.62
C ILE A 398 -7.06 16.31 -1.78
N ALA A 399 -8.02 17.18 -2.04
CA ALA A 399 -7.90 18.22 -3.05
C ALA A 399 -8.33 19.59 -2.51
N ARG A 400 -7.71 20.65 -3.03
CA ARG A 400 -8.16 22.02 -2.85
C ARG A 400 -9.28 22.28 -3.86
N TYR A 401 -10.51 22.37 -3.34
CA TYR A 401 -11.71 22.57 -4.16
C TYR A 401 -11.94 24.05 -4.49
N GLY A 402 -11.60 24.93 -3.55
CA GLY A 402 -11.75 26.37 -3.67
C GLY A 402 -10.64 27.13 -2.95
N GLY A 403 -10.79 28.46 -2.82
CA GLY A 403 -9.78 29.30 -2.16
C GLY A 403 -9.46 28.83 -0.74
N GLU A 404 -10.50 28.60 0.06
CA GLU A 404 -10.42 28.15 1.46
C GLU A 404 -11.17 26.83 1.69
N GLU A 405 -11.51 26.12 0.61
CA GLU A 405 -12.30 24.91 0.62
C GLU A 405 -11.45 23.71 0.21
N PHE A 406 -11.57 22.63 0.97
CA PHE A 406 -10.88 21.37 0.74
C PHE A 406 -11.90 20.24 0.64
N ILE A 407 -11.56 19.23 -0.14
CA ILE A 407 -12.39 18.05 -0.32
C ILE A 407 -11.55 16.80 -0.10
N ILE A 408 -12.09 15.86 0.68
CA ILE A 408 -11.47 14.57 0.94
C ILE A 408 -12.40 13.49 0.42
N THR A 409 -11.85 12.57 -0.37
CA THR A 409 -12.57 11.38 -0.86
C THR A 409 -11.97 10.14 -0.24
N ILE A 410 -12.84 9.30 0.34
CA ILE A 410 -12.44 8.04 0.96
C ILE A 410 -13.20 6.93 0.27
N TYR A 411 -12.46 5.96 -0.26
CA TYR A 411 -13.02 4.81 -0.96
C TYR A 411 -12.38 3.55 -0.39
N ASP A 412 -13.11 2.87 0.49
CA ASP A 412 -12.60 1.73 1.24
C ASP A 412 -13.75 0.79 1.65
N ASP A 413 -13.44 -0.48 1.86
CA ASP A 413 -14.38 -1.52 2.29
C ASP A 413 -14.55 -1.51 3.82
N ASP A 414 -13.56 -0.96 4.55
CA ASP A 414 -13.52 -0.95 6.02
C ASP A 414 -14.06 0.37 6.63
N ILE A 415 -14.45 1.34 5.81
CA ILE A 415 -15.00 2.60 6.34
C ILE A 415 -16.51 2.55 6.46
N ASP A 416 -17.01 2.88 7.66
CA ASP A 416 -18.42 3.06 7.94
C ASP A 416 -18.72 4.53 8.27
N GLN A 417 -20.01 4.86 8.38
CA GLN A 417 -20.48 6.20 8.71
C GLN A 417 -19.89 6.75 10.01
N GLN A 418 -19.69 5.90 11.02
CA GLN A 418 -19.15 6.33 12.32
C GLN A 418 -17.65 6.63 12.23
N LYS A 419 -16.88 5.80 11.54
CA LYS A 419 -15.45 6.00 11.27
C LYS A 419 -15.21 7.25 10.43
N ALA A 420 -16.04 7.51 9.43
CA ALA A 420 -15.97 8.74 8.63
C ALA A 420 -16.21 10.00 9.49
N ILE A 421 -17.25 9.98 10.34
CA ILE A 421 -17.52 11.07 11.29
C ILE A 421 -16.36 11.23 12.29
N ALA A 422 -15.81 10.13 12.81
CA ALA A 422 -14.70 10.15 13.76
C ALA A 422 -13.44 10.78 13.13
N LEU A 423 -13.13 10.43 11.88
CA LEU A 423 -12.04 11.02 11.12
C LEU A 423 -12.21 12.54 10.95
N ALA A 424 -13.39 12.98 10.53
CA ALA A 424 -13.68 14.40 10.37
C ALA A 424 -13.57 15.17 11.70
N ASN A 425 -14.12 14.64 12.78
CA ASN A 425 -13.98 15.24 14.11
C ASN A 425 -12.53 15.30 14.57
N ARG A 426 -11.74 14.27 14.29
CA ARG A 426 -10.30 14.26 14.60
C ARG A 426 -9.57 15.39 13.86
N ILE A 427 -9.85 15.57 12.57
CA ILE A 427 -9.27 16.66 11.76
C ILE A 427 -9.69 18.02 12.35
N LYS A 428 -10.98 18.20 12.65
CA LYS A 428 -11.53 19.42 13.25
C LYS A 428 -10.82 19.79 14.55
N ILE A 429 -10.75 18.86 15.51
CA ILE A 429 -10.12 19.08 16.82
C ILE A 429 -8.64 19.42 16.65
N LYS A 430 -7.92 18.74 15.74
CA LYS A 430 -6.51 19.02 15.51
C LYS A 430 -6.28 20.41 14.93
N ILE A 431 -7.12 20.88 14.02
CA ILE A 431 -7.01 22.23 13.46
C ILE A 431 -7.38 23.28 14.51
N GLU A 432 -8.45 23.07 15.28
CA GLU A 432 -8.89 23.97 16.35
C GLU A 432 -7.84 24.12 17.47
N THR A 433 -7.17 23.02 17.84
CA THR A 433 -6.14 23.01 18.88
C THR A 433 -4.76 23.43 18.36
N HIS A 434 -4.58 23.55 17.04
CA HIS A 434 -3.32 23.96 16.46
C HIS A 434 -3.11 25.46 16.61
N ASN A 435 -1.96 25.83 17.18
CA ASN A 435 -1.54 27.22 17.23
C ASN A 435 -0.75 27.53 15.96
N PHE A 436 -1.37 28.25 15.03
CA PHE A 436 -0.70 28.68 13.80
C PHE A 436 0.32 29.77 14.15
N VAL A 437 1.60 29.43 14.02
CA VAL A 437 2.72 30.35 14.29
C VAL A 437 3.00 31.16 13.04
N ILE A 438 2.77 32.46 13.11
CA ILE A 438 2.99 33.38 11.98
C ILE A 438 4.45 33.84 11.97
N SER A 439 5.16 33.55 10.88
CA SER A 439 6.61 33.77 10.73
C SER A 439 7.04 35.22 11.04
N ASN A 440 6.17 36.19 10.78
CA ASN A 440 6.50 37.62 10.87
C ASN A 440 6.04 38.31 12.17
N LEU A 441 5.18 37.70 13.00
CA LEU A 441 4.50 38.43 14.08
C LEU A 441 4.59 37.80 15.48
N LYS A 442 5.17 36.59 15.65
CA LYS A 442 5.14 35.84 16.94
C LYS A 442 3.73 35.79 17.57
N LEU A 443 2.69 35.89 16.75
CA LEU A 443 1.29 35.78 17.16
C LEU A 443 0.83 34.33 16.97
N GLN A 444 0.01 33.86 17.90
CA GLN A 444 -0.68 32.58 17.79
C GLN A 444 -2.09 32.85 17.26
N LEU A 445 -2.37 32.34 16.07
CA LEU A 445 -3.71 32.39 15.49
C LEU A 445 -4.42 31.07 15.74
N LYS A 446 -5.70 31.16 16.14
CA LYS A 446 -6.60 30.00 16.22
C LYS A 446 -7.58 30.08 15.07
N GLN A 447 -7.82 28.94 14.45
CA GLN A 447 -8.68 28.82 13.29
C GLN A 447 -9.56 27.59 13.45
N THR A 448 -10.83 27.71 13.08
CA THR A 448 -11.77 26.59 13.08
C THR A 448 -12.21 26.27 11.66
N ILE A 449 -12.76 25.07 11.49
CA ILE A 449 -13.28 24.59 10.22
C ILE A 449 -14.68 24.01 10.40
N SER A 450 -15.51 24.19 9.39
CA SER A 450 -16.80 23.52 9.25
C SER A 450 -16.66 22.36 8.27
N ILE A 451 -17.30 21.23 8.57
CA ILE A 451 -17.16 20.00 7.76
C ILE A 451 -18.53 19.44 7.40
N GLY A 452 -18.74 19.16 6.11
CA GLY A 452 -19.88 18.40 5.59
C GLY A 452 -19.45 16.99 5.16
N ILE A 453 -20.23 15.97 5.50
CA ILE A 453 -19.95 14.55 5.16
C ILE A 453 -21.16 13.93 4.47
N THR A 454 -20.89 13.15 3.43
CA THR A 454 -21.87 12.27 2.78
C THR A 454 -21.27 10.90 2.48
N GLU A 455 -22.13 9.89 2.44
CA GLU A 455 -21.85 8.58 1.84
C GLU A 455 -22.53 8.52 0.48
N TYR A 456 -21.83 8.02 -0.53
CA TYR A 456 -22.36 7.78 -1.87
C TYR A 456 -23.52 6.78 -1.83
N ASP A 457 -24.64 7.18 -2.44
CA ASP A 457 -25.88 6.41 -2.46
C ASP A 457 -26.32 6.17 -3.92
N PRO A 458 -26.12 4.97 -4.49
CA PRO A 458 -26.56 4.68 -5.86
C PRO A 458 -28.09 4.85 -6.02
N PRO A 459 -28.60 5.43 -7.13
CA PRO A 459 -27.91 5.80 -8.37
C PRO A 459 -27.56 7.31 -8.45
N GLU A 460 -26.92 7.87 -7.43
CA GLU A 460 -26.44 9.25 -7.45
C GLU A 460 -25.28 9.46 -8.46
N ASP A 461 -25.16 10.66 -9.02
CA ASP A 461 -24.01 11.06 -9.85
C ASP A 461 -23.04 11.96 -9.07
N ALA A 462 -21.87 12.26 -9.64
CA ALA A 462 -20.85 13.08 -8.97
C ALA A 462 -21.39 14.46 -8.54
N ASN A 463 -22.19 15.10 -9.39
CA ASN A 463 -22.72 16.44 -9.12
C ASN A 463 -23.73 16.42 -7.97
N ALA A 464 -24.60 15.42 -7.92
CA ALA A 464 -25.55 15.25 -6.84
C ALA A 464 -24.86 14.93 -5.51
N LEU A 465 -23.84 14.07 -5.52
CA LEU A 465 -23.03 13.75 -4.33
C LEU A 465 -22.32 15.01 -3.79
N ILE A 466 -21.67 15.78 -4.67
CA ILE A 466 -21.02 17.04 -4.29
C ILE A 466 -22.05 18.03 -3.75
N SER A 467 -23.19 18.20 -4.42
CA SER A 467 -24.24 19.12 -3.99
C SER A 467 -24.83 18.73 -2.62
N ARG A 468 -24.97 17.43 -2.33
CA ARG A 468 -25.41 16.96 -1.01
C ARG A 468 -24.36 17.21 0.07
N THR A 469 -23.09 17.07 -0.28
CA THR A 469 -21.98 17.36 0.64
C THR A 469 -21.88 18.85 0.95
N ASP A 470 -22.09 19.70 -0.05
CA ASP A 470 -22.16 21.15 0.12
C ASP A 470 -23.34 21.56 1.01
N LYS A 471 -24.52 20.92 0.86
CA LYS A 471 -25.65 21.11 1.79
C LYS A 471 -25.30 20.73 3.23
N ALA A 472 -24.54 19.66 3.43
CA ALA A 472 -24.08 19.27 4.76
C ALA A 472 -23.14 20.34 5.34
N LEU A 473 -22.19 20.82 4.54
CA LEU A 473 -21.28 21.89 4.93
C LEU A 473 -22.02 23.21 5.23
N TYR A 474 -23.02 23.55 4.43
CA TYR A 474 -23.90 24.70 4.66
C TYR A 474 -24.58 24.60 6.02
N ASN A 475 -25.15 23.44 6.37
CA ASN A 475 -25.75 23.23 7.69
C ASN A 475 -24.72 23.40 8.81
N ALA A 476 -23.50 22.86 8.65
CA ALA A 476 -22.42 23.06 9.62
C ALA A 476 -22.09 24.55 9.82
N LYS A 477 -22.05 25.35 8.75
CA LYS A 477 -21.84 26.82 8.86
C LYS A 477 -23.02 27.54 9.51
N HIS A 478 -24.25 27.15 9.17
CA HIS A 478 -25.46 27.80 9.65
C HIS A 478 -25.75 27.55 11.13
N TYR A 479 -25.45 26.35 11.65
CA TYR A 479 -25.71 25.98 13.04
C TYR A 479 -24.58 26.37 14.01
N GLY A 480 -23.74 27.35 13.66
CA GLY A 480 -22.73 27.90 14.60
C GLY A 480 -21.27 27.57 14.29
N ARG A 481 -20.96 27.00 13.10
CA ARG A 481 -19.59 26.69 12.66
C ARG A 481 -18.84 25.72 13.58
N ASN A 482 -17.55 25.46 13.33
CA ASN A 482 -16.71 24.55 14.12
C ASN A 482 -17.37 23.19 14.44
N GLN A 483 -18.05 22.61 13.45
CA GLN A 483 -18.79 21.37 13.63
C GLN A 483 -18.80 20.51 12.37
N VAL A 484 -19.15 19.24 12.59
CA VAL A 484 -19.29 18.24 11.55
C VAL A 484 -20.78 17.99 11.36
N TRP A 485 -21.25 18.09 10.13
CA TRP A 485 -22.62 17.74 9.76
C TRP A 485 -22.60 16.61 8.73
N ALA A 486 -23.32 15.54 9.01
CA ALA A 486 -23.44 14.41 8.10
C ALA A 486 -24.84 14.37 7.48
N LEU A 487 -24.92 14.11 6.17
CA LEU A 487 -26.16 13.86 5.44
C LEU A 487 -26.07 12.49 4.77
N PHE A 488 -26.27 11.45 5.59
CA PHE A 488 -26.45 10.08 5.10
C PHE A 488 -27.90 9.87 4.66
N ARG A 489 -28.11 8.91 3.75
CA ARG A 489 -29.45 8.51 3.31
C ARG A 489 -29.83 7.17 3.89
#